data_AF-A0A959LDR0-F1
#
_entry.id   AF-A0A959LDR0-F1
#
_cell.length_a   1.000
_cell.length_b   1.000
_cell.length_c   1.000
_cell.angle_alpha   90.00
_cell.angle_beta   90.00
_cell.angle_gamma   90.00
#
_symmetry.space_group_name_H-M   'P 1'
#
loop_
_entity.id
_entity.type
_entity.pdbx_description
1 polymer ?
#
loop_
_entity_poly.entity_id
_entity_poly.type
_entity_poly.pdbx_seq_one_letter_code
_entity_poly.pdbx_strand_id
1 'polypeptide(L)' 'MNLISGQFPKEDALDILTRMVHAKISYHEQKIHGSLNEEDIKMRENRIKQLQKDLYDCRREMDQKEGMIRLSAQLELA' A
#
# COMPACT_ATOMS: atom_id res chain seq x y z
N MET A 1 12.01 -13.29 -0.07
CA MET A 1 12.72 -12.07 0.40
C MET A 1 11.89 -11.38 1.50
N ASN A 2 12.47 -11.07 2.65
CA ASN A 2 11.79 -10.30 3.70
C ASN A 2 11.78 -8.82 3.31
N LEU A 3 10.60 -8.21 3.14
CA LEU A 3 10.46 -6.80 2.81
C LEU A 3 10.37 -5.92 4.06
N ILE A 4 9.70 -6.42 5.09
CA ILE A 4 9.58 -5.76 6.39
C ILE A 4 9.42 -6.81 7.47
N SER A 5 10.10 -6.63 8.60
CA SER A 5 9.92 -7.44 9.80
C SER A 5 10.37 -6.62 11.01
N GLY A 6 9.45 -6.29 11.90
CA GLY A 6 9.79 -5.50 13.09
C GLY A 6 8.58 -5.03 13.87
N GLN A 7 8.87 -4.37 15.00
CA GLN A 7 7.91 -3.61 15.78
C GLN A 7 8.27 -2.13 15.70
N PHE A 8 7.28 -1.30 15.40
CA PHE A 8 7.47 0.12 15.14
C PHE A 8 6.49 0.92 15.99
N PRO A 9 6.86 2.12 16.43
CA PRO A 9 5.88 3.10 16.90
C PRO A 9 4.74 3.26 15.88
N LYS A 10 3.53 3.55 16.34
CA LYS A 10 2.35 3.71 15.47
C LYS A 10 2.61 4.65 14.29
N GLU A 11 3.26 5.78 14.54
CA GLU A 11 3.57 6.80 13.53
C GLU A 11 4.51 6.27 12.46
N ASP A 12 5.60 5.62 12.87
CA ASP A 12 6.57 5.00 11.96
C ASP A 12 5.93 3.87 11.14
N ALA A 13 5.13 3.01 11.78
CA ALA A 13 4.40 1.94 11.10
C ALA A 13 3.48 2.51 10.01
N LEU A 14 2.79 3.61 10.31
CA LEU A 14 1.86 4.25 9.40
C LEU A 14 2.60 4.91 8.24
N ASP A 15 3.72 5.59 8.50
CA ASP A 15 4.55 6.19 7.45
C ASP A 15 5.09 5.11 6.49
N ILE A 16 5.61 4.00 7.04
CA ILE A 16 6.11 2.88 6.24
C ILE A 16 5.01 2.31 5.34
N LEU A 17 3.84 1.99 5.91
CA LEU A 17 2.70 1.48 5.14
C LEU A 17 2.25 2.46 4.06
N THR A 18 2.17 3.76 4.40
CA THR A 18 1.81 4.83 3.46
C THR A 18 2.77 4.83 2.27
N ARG A 19 4.08 4.84 2.52
CA ARG A 19 5.10 4.83 1.46
C ARG A 19 5.01 3.59 0.58
N MET A 20 4.77 2.40 1.17
CA MET A 20 4.63 1.15 0.40
C MET A 20 3.38 1.17 -0.51
N VAL A 21 2.26 1.69 -0.01
CA VAL A 21 1.03 1.82 -0.81
C VAL A 21 1.23 2.85 -1.93
N HIS A 22 1.84 4.00 -1.63
CA HIS A 22 2.15 5.02 -2.62
C HIS A 22 3.06 4.49 -3.74
N ALA A 23 4.06 3.67 -3.43
CA ALA A 23 4.89 3.04 -4.47
C ALA A 23 4.06 2.19 -5.46
N LYS A 24 3.04 1.47 -4.97
CA LYS A 24 2.11 0.71 -5.84
C LYS A 24 1.18 1.62 -6.64
N ILE A 25 0.66 2.69 -6.03
CA ILE A 25 -0.18 3.68 -6.72
C ILE A 25 0.61 4.30 -7.87
N SER A 26 1.81 4.82 -7.60
CA SER A 26 2.66 5.45 -8.63
C SER A 26 3.03 4.50 -9.75
N TYR A 27 3.24 3.21 -9.46
CA TYR A 27 3.42 2.20 -10.51
C TYR A 27 2.20 2.10 -11.43
N HIS A 28 0.98 2.09 -10.89
CA HIS A 28 -0.24 2.04 -11.69
C HIS A 28 -0.48 3.35 -12.48
N GLU A 29 -0.22 4.51 -11.88
CA GLU A 29 -0.32 5.82 -12.53
C GLU A 29 0.59 5.90 -13.76
N GLN A 30 1.85 5.46 -13.63
CA GLN A 30 2.80 5.39 -14.74
C GLN A 30 2.30 4.49 -15.88
N LYS A 31 1.69 3.34 -15.53
CA LYS A 31 1.13 2.41 -16.52
C LYS A 31 -0.13 2.95 -17.20
N ILE A 32 -0.92 3.79 -16.52
CA ILE A 32 -2.06 4.48 -17.14
C ILE A 32 -1.56 5.50 -18.16
N HIS A 33 -0.58 6.33 -17.78
CA HIS A 33 -0.08 7.40 -18.65
C HIS A 33 0.51 6.89 -19.98
N GLY A 34 1.03 5.66 -20.00
CA GLY A 34 1.54 5.02 -21.21
C GLY A 34 0.56 4.08 -21.93
N SER A 35 -0.69 3.96 -21.48
CA SER A 35 -1.67 3.02 -22.06
C SER A 35 -2.62 3.70 -23.03
N LEU A 36 -2.93 3.02 -24.14
CA LEU A 36 -4.02 3.38 -25.05
C LEU A 36 -5.24 2.45 -24.90
N ASN A 37 -5.13 1.42 -24.05
CA ASN A 37 -6.22 0.48 -23.80
C ASN A 37 -7.09 0.97 -22.64
N GLU A 38 -8.33 1.36 -22.94
CA GLU A 38 -9.31 1.85 -21.96
C GLU A 38 -9.62 0.83 -20.86
N GLU A 39 -9.67 -0.46 -21.20
CA GLU A 39 -9.97 -1.51 -20.21
C GLU A 39 -8.83 -1.64 -19.19
N ASP A 40 -7.57 -1.58 -19.67
CA ASP A 40 -6.39 -1.58 -18.80
C ASP A 40 -6.33 -0.34 -17.91
N ILE A 41 -6.71 0.83 -18.46
CA ILE A 41 -6.80 2.07 -17.69
C ILE A 41 -7.83 1.92 -16.56
N LYS A 42 -9.05 1.48 -16.89
CA LYS A 42 -10.12 1.25 -15.89
C LYS A 42 -9.70 0.27 -14.81
N MET A 43 -9.06 -0.84 -15.19
CA MET A 43 -8.58 -1.84 -14.25
C MET A 43 -7.56 -1.24 -13.27
N ARG A 44 -6.65 -0.40 -13.76
CA ARG A 44 -5.61 0.26 -12.95
C ARG A 44 -6.19 1.32 -12.04
N GLU A 45 -7.12 2.15 -12.52
CA GLU A 45 -7.82 3.13 -11.69
C GLU A 45 -8.58 2.45 -10.55
N ASN A 46 -9.28 1.34 -10.84
CA ASN A 46 -9.95 0.55 -9.81
C ASN A 46 -8.94 -0.01 -8.79
N ARG A 47 -7.75 -0.43 -9.24
CA ARG A 47 -6.69 -0.89 -8.33
C ARG A 47 -6.16 0.24 -7.45
N ILE A 48 -5.97 1.45 -7.99
CA ILE A 48 -5.56 2.63 -7.23
C ILE A 48 -6.62 2.95 -6.16
N LYS A 49 -7.90 2.98 -6.52
CA LYS A 49 -9.00 3.21 -5.57
C LYS A 49 -9.01 2.19 -4.44
N GLN A 50 -8.80 0.91 -4.75
CA GLN A 50 -8.72 -0.13 -3.73
C GLN A 50 -7.53 0.09 -2.80
N LEU A 51 -6.34 0.40 -3.34
CA LEU A 51 -5.16 0.68 -2.53
C LEU A 51 -5.35 1.87 -1.59
N GLN A 52 -6.01 2.93 -2.05
CA GLN A 52 -6.35 4.10 -1.23
C GLN A 52 -7.33 3.73 -0.10
N LYS A 53 -8.34 2.91 -0.41
CA LYS A 53 -9.29 2.39 0.58
C LYS A 53 -8.60 1.52 1.62
N ASP A 54 -7.75 0.59 1.20
CA ASP A 54 -6.99 -0.29 2.09
C ASP A 54 -6.12 0.52 3.06
N LEU A 55 -5.43 1.56 2.55
CA LEU A 55 -4.63 2.45 3.40
C LEU A 55 -5.49 3.22 4.41
N TYR A 56 -6.65 3.73 3.99
CA TYR A 56 -7.59 4.41 4.87
C TYR A 56 -8.10 3.49 5.99
N ASP A 57 -8.50 2.27 5.64
CA ASP A 57 -8.99 1.27 6.59
C ASP A 57 -7.87 0.87 7.58
N CYS A 58 -6.65 0.63 7.10
CA CYS A 58 -5.49 0.37 7.96
C CYS A 58 -5.21 1.54 8.92
N ARG A 59 -5.25 2.78 8.44
CA ARG A 59 -5.05 3.96 9.28
C ARG A 59 -6.07 4.04 10.40
N ARG A 60 -7.35 3.82 10.08
CA ARG A 60 -8.44 3.81 11.06
C ARG A 60 -8.25 2.71 12.12
N GLU A 61 -7.81 1.51 11.71
CA GLU A 61 -7.54 0.42 12.65
C GLU A 61 -6.33 0.71 13.55
N MET A 62 -5.31 1.40 13.04
CA MET A 62 -4.14 1.79 13.80
C MET A 62 -4.44 2.92 14.79
N ASP A 63 -5.34 3.83 14.46
CA ASP A 63 -5.74 4.92 15.35
C ASP A 63 -6.41 4.42 16.64
N GLN A 64 -7.01 3.22 16.61
CA GLN A 64 -7.61 2.56 17.78
C GLN A 64 -6.58 1.81 18.64
N LYS A 65 -5.31 1.77 18.24
CA LYS A 65 -4.25 1.02 18.92
C LYS A 65 -3.22 1.97 19.53
N GLU A 66 -2.79 1.64 20.74
CA GLU A 66 -1.68 2.30 21.41
C GLU A 66 -0.44 1.39 21.43
N GLY A 67 0.75 2.00 21.47
CA GLY A 67 2.01 1.29 21.56
C GLY A 67 2.61 0.86 20.22
N MET A 68 3.29 -0.29 20.24
CA MET A 68 4.09 -0.78 19.11
C MET A 68 3.25 -1.63 18.16
N ILE A 69 3.34 -1.33 16.87
CA ILE A 69 2.71 -2.08 15.79
C ILE A 69 3.72 -3.03 15.19
N ARG A 70 3.35 -4.32 15.13
CA ARG A 70 4.16 -5.33 14.45
C ARG A 70 3.84 -5.33 12.95
N LEU A 71 4.86 -5.11 12.12
CA LEU A 71 4.76 -5.23 10.67
C LEU A 71 5.58 -6.43 10.18
N SER A 72 5.02 -7.19 9.25
CA SER A 72 5.67 -8.35 8.64
C SER A 72 5.19 -8.52 7.20
N ALA A 73 6.10 -8.52 6.24
CA ALA A 73 5.78 -8.84 4.85
C ALA A 73 6.93 -9.62 4.19
N GLN A 74 6.54 -10.64 3.42
CA GLN A 74 7.44 -11.50 2.67
C GLN A 74 7.04 -11.50 1.20
N LEU A 75 8.06 -11.47 0.33
CA LEU A 75 7.89 -11.64 -1.10
C LEU A 75 8.38 -13.03 -1.49
N GLU A 76 7.52 -13.76 -2.20
CA GLU A 76 7.82 -15.03 -2.84
C GLU A 76 7.67 -14.87 -4.35
N LEU A 77 8.65 -15.40 -5.10
CA LEU A 77 8.59 -15.48 -6.56
C LEU A 77 8.20 -16.92 -6.88
N ALA A 78 6.97 -17.11 -7.32
CA ALA A 78 6.43 -18.40 -7.76
C ALA A 78 6.22 -18.38 -9.28
#